data_AF-A0AAR5QGH2-F1
#
_entry.id   AF-A0AAR5QGH2-F1
#
_cell.length_a   1.000
_cell.length_b   1.000
_cell.length_c   1.000
_cell.angle_alpha   90.00
_cell.angle_beta   90.00
_cell.angle_gamma   90.00
#
_symmetry.space_group_name_H-M   'P 1'
#
loop_
_entity.id
_entity.type
_entity.pdbx_description
1 polymer ?
#
loop_
_entity_poly.entity_id
_entity_poly.type
_entity_poly.pdbx_seq_one_letter_code
_entity_poly.pdbx_strand_id
1 'polypeptide(L)'
;MLSRCFQIVTLVTLAVIHHCTCANVLMITMGGTKSHKIPFWELARGLIPRGHNITFINAFLSDFYLEGLEEITPSSYVVYVRNFTNWDLVGARIKGEEPVPFVDMIKFGYEACDVLLSDSETKDFLRSGLKFDLLVLDGAYPECAMGFVHFYGAPFIYINTVGMYMGSLSTAGNPTLYSVTPFLARPFSDTMNFIQRVQNFGFYMVANIMHSVMTRGKLQDIVRQYFGPDVPGIYDMSRNVSFILQNGHPVLTYPRPFLPNVAEIACLHCKPAKKLPEVKPA
;
A
#
# COMPACT_ATOMS: atom_id res chain seq x y z
N MET A 1 -43.18 32.04 5.99
CA MET A 1 -43.38 31.00 4.94
C MET A 1 -42.09 30.73 4.16
N LEU A 2 -41.39 31.75 3.64
CA LEU A 2 -40.14 31.59 2.89
C LEU A 2 -39.00 30.85 3.64
N SER A 3 -38.81 31.12 4.93
CA SER A 3 -37.75 30.46 5.74
C SER A 3 -37.95 28.94 5.89
N ARG A 4 -39.20 28.46 5.96
CA ARG A 4 -39.51 27.03 6.00
C ARG A 4 -39.30 26.36 4.64
N CYS A 5 -39.63 27.03 3.54
CA CYS A 5 -39.29 26.53 2.20
C CYS A 5 -37.78 26.43 2.00
N PHE A 6 -37.00 27.40 2.47
CA PHE A 6 -35.54 27.35 2.37
C PHE A 6 -34.96 26.17 3.15
N GLN A 7 -35.39 25.96 4.40
CA GLN A 7 -34.96 24.81 5.22
C GLN A 7 -35.36 23.45 4.61
N ILE A 8 -36.57 23.34 4.05
CA ILE A 8 -37.02 22.11 3.38
C ILE A 8 -36.20 21.85 2.13
N VAL A 9 -35.90 22.88 1.33
CA VAL A 9 -35.01 22.75 0.16
C VAL A 9 -33.60 22.35 0.59
N THR A 10 -33.04 22.94 1.66
CA THR A 10 -31.72 22.57 2.18
C THR A 10 -31.68 21.13 2.70
N LEU A 11 -32.71 20.69 3.44
CA LEU A 11 -32.84 19.31 3.93
C LEU A 11 -33.02 18.31 2.79
N VAL A 12 -33.81 18.64 1.76
CA VAL A 12 -33.97 17.82 0.56
C VAL A 12 -32.66 17.76 -0.22
N THR A 13 -31.91 18.86 -0.38
CA THR A 13 -30.58 18.83 -1.00
C THR A 13 -29.59 17.99 -0.19
N LEU A 14 -29.61 18.04 1.14
CA LEU A 14 -28.76 17.20 2.01
C LEU A 14 -29.17 15.71 1.96
N ALA A 15 -30.47 15.42 1.84
CA ALA A 15 -30.98 14.06 1.66
C ALA A 15 -30.70 13.50 0.26
N VAL A 16 -30.61 14.36 -0.77
CA VAL A 16 -30.20 13.99 -2.13
C VAL A 16 -28.68 13.84 -2.24
N ILE A 17 -27.89 14.49 -1.37
CA ILE A 17 -26.43 14.27 -1.24
C ILE A 17 -26.09 12.87 -0.67
N HIS A 18 -27.07 12.09 -0.20
CA HIS A 18 -26.96 10.63 -0.13
C HIS A 18 -26.97 9.95 -1.52
N HIS A 19 -26.66 10.68 -2.58
CA HIS A 19 -26.22 10.10 -3.84
C HIS A 19 -25.12 9.10 -3.55
N CYS A 20 -25.38 7.87 -3.97
CA CYS A 20 -24.41 6.81 -4.14
C CYS A 20 -23.24 7.39 -4.93
N THR A 21 -22.20 7.88 -4.26
CA THR A 21 -21.01 8.42 -4.93
C THR A 21 -20.25 7.22 -5.48
N CYS A 22 -20.67 6.77 -6.66
CA CYS A 22 -19.88 5.87 -7.48
C CYS A 22 -18.57 6.59 -7.81
N ALA A 23 -17.46 5.96 -7.43
CA ALA A 23 -16.12 6.47 -7.71
C ALA A 23 -15.37 5.40 -8.48
N ASN A 24 -14.57 5.81 -9.46
CA ASN A 24 -13.61 4.95 -10.12
C ASN A 24 -12.34 4.94 -9.28
N VAL A 25 -12.02 3.80 -8.69
CA VAL A 25 -10.89 3.66 -7.77
C VAL A 25 -9.83 2.79 -8.43
N LEU A 26 -8.61 3.33 -8.53
CA LEU A 26 -7.44 2.59 -8.99
C LEU A 26 -6.65 2.10 -7.78
N MET A 27 -6.56 0.78 -7.65
CA MET A 27 -5.73 0.10 -6.67
C MET A 27 -4.40 -0.30 -7.30
N ILE A 28 -3.29 -0.13 -6.59
CA ILE A 28 -1.95 -0.50 -7.08
C ILE A 28 -1.11 -1.12 -5.96
N THR A 29 -0.58 -2.32 -6.21
CA THR A 29 0.47 -2.93 -5.38
C THR A 29 1.77 -3.00 -6.18
N MET A 30 2.85 -2.44 -5.64
CA MET A 30 4.14 -2.31 -6.34
C MET A 30 5.13 -3.46 -6.09
N GLY A 31 4.84 -4.36 -5.15
CA GLY A 31 5.67 -5.53 -4.91
C GLY A 31 5.34 -6.20 -3.59
N GLY A 32 6.16 -7.17 -3.20
CA GLY A 32 5.94 -8.00 -2.01
C GLY A 32 5.24 -9.31 -2.34
N THR A 33 4.94 -10.10 -1.30
CA THR A 33 4.28 -11.40 -1.47
C THR A 33 2.78 -11.23 -1.70
N LYS A 34 2.09 -12.32 -2.05
CA LYS A 34 0.63 -12.35 -2.24
C LYS A 34 -0.17 -11.75 -1.05
N SER A 35 0.42 -11.73 0.14
CA SER A 35 -0.16 -11.09 1.33
C SER A 35 -0.46 -9.59 1.15
N HIS A 36 0.21 -8.90 0.24
CA HIS A 36 -0.05 -7.49 -0.07
C HIS A 36 -1.32 -7.31 -0.91
N LYS A 37 -1.66 -8.30 -1.74
CA LYS A 37 -2.86 -8.29 -2.59
C LYS A 37 -4.14 -8.53 -1.80
N ILE A 38 -4.08 -9.39 -0.79
CA ILE A 38 -5.26 -9.87 -0.05
C ILE A 38 -6.06 -8.73 0.61
N PRO A 39 -5.46 -7.76 1.33
CA PRO A 39 -6.19 -6.62 1.89
C PRO A 39 -6.90 -5.77 0.83
N PHE A 40 -6.29 -5.58 -0.35
CA PHE A 40 -6.87 -4.81 -1.44
C PHE A 40 -8.11 -5.50 -2.03
N TRP A 41 -8.07 -6.82 -2.19
CA TRP A 41 -9.26 -7.58 -2.59
C TRP A 41 -10.42 -7.41 -1.62
N GLU A 42 -10.14 -7.37 -0.33
CA GLU A 42 -11.17 -7.27 0.69
C GLU A 42 -11.69 -5.83 0.82
N LEU A 43 -10.84 -4.83 0.55
CA LEU A 43 -11.29 -3.47 0.33
C LEU A 43 -12.22 -3.40 -0.90
N ALA A 44 -11.82 -3.96 -2.03
CA ALA A 44 -12.62 -3.99 -3.25
C ALA A 44 -13.98 -4.67 -3.02
N ARG A 45 -14.00 -5.81 -2.33
CA ARG A 45 -15.23 -6.52 -1.94
C ARG A 45 -16.16 -5.66 -1.08
N GLY A 46 -15.61 -4.75 -0.27
CA GLY A 46 -16.39 -3.77 0.47
C GLY A 46 -16.89 -2.61 -0.39
N LEU A 47 -16.07 -2.12 -1.33
CA LEU A 47 -16.38 -0.93 -2.13
C LEU A 47 -17.35 -1.22 -3.29
N ILE A 48 -17.25 -2.37 -3.95
CA ILE A 48 -18.06 -2.71 -5.12
C ILE A 48 -19.58 -2.68 -4.81
N PRO A 49 -20.09 -3.31 -3.72
CA PRO A 49 -21.51 -3.25 -3.38
C PRO A 49 -22.00 -1.84 -3.00
N ARG A 50 -21.08 -0.91 -2.73
CA ARG A 50 -21.37 0.51 -2.47
C ARG A 50 -21.39 1.34 -3.75
N GLY A 51 -21.27 0.69 -4.91
CA GLY A 51 -21.37 1.32 -6.23
C GLY A 51 -20.04 1.83 -6.78
N HIS A 52 -18.89 1.49 -6.21
CA HIS A 52 -17.59 1.91 -6.75
C HIS A 52 -17.09 0.95 -7.83
N ASN A 53 -16.49 1.50 -8.90
CA ASN A 53 -15.81 0.72 -9.93
C ASN A 53 -14.34 0.57 -9.54
N ILE A 54 -13.84 -0.68 -9.47
CA ILE A 54 -12.48 -0.94 -8.99
C ILE A 54 -11.64 -1.53 -10.11
N THR A 55 -10.55 -0.84 -10.44
CA THR A 55 -9.46 -1.37 -11.27
C THR A 55 -8.25 -1.63 -10.37
N PHE A 56 -7.61 -2.79 -10.49
CA PHE A 56 -6.52 -3.20 -9.61
C PHE A 56 -5.31 -3.72 -10.38
N ILE A 57 -4.23 -2.93 -10.40
CA ILE A 57 -2.94 -3.32 -10.96
C ILE A 57 -2.12 -4.07 -9.92
N ASN A 58 -1.72 -5.31 -10.22
CA ASN A 58 -0.95 -6.13 -9.29
C ASN A 58 -0.12 -7.23 -9.96
N ALA A 59 0.76 -7.87 -9.19
CA ALA A 59 1.72 -8.86 -9.69
C ALA A 59 1.30 -10.33 -9.50
N PHE A 60 0.05 -10.61 -9.14
CA PHE A 60 -0.41 -11.98 -8.90
C PHE A 60 -1.62 -12.28 -9.75
N LEU A 61 -1.67 -13.47 -10.35
CA LEU A 61 -2.88 -13.90 -11.04
C LEU A 61 -4.07 -13.97 -10.06
N SER A 62 -5.27 -13.79 -10.59
CA SER A 62 -6.47 -13.88 -9.79
C SER A 62 -6.77 -15.33 -9.39
N ASP A 63 -7.13 -15.54 -8.13
CA ASP A 63 -7.51 -16.87 -7.62
C ASP A 63 -9.00 -17.16 -7.84
N PHE A 64 -9.80 -16.11 -8.03
CA PHE A 64 -11.25 -16.17 -8.10
C PHE A 64 -11.77 -15.00 -8.91
N TYR A 65 -12.93 -15.17 -9.52
CA TYR A 65 -13.63 -14.06 -10.15
C TYR A 65 -14.41 -13.25 -9.10
N LEU A 66 -14.29 -11.92 -9.16
CA LEU A 66 -15.10 -10.99 -8.39
C LEU A 66 -15.79 -10.02 -9.36
N GLU A 67 -17.10 -10.12 -9.46
CA GLU A 67 -17.89 -9.20 -10.29
C GLU A 67 -17.66 -7.75 -9.85
N GLY A 68 -17.40 -6.87 -10.81
CA GLY A 68 -17.09 -5.45 -10.56
C GLY A 68 -15.63 -5.13 -10.22
N LEU A 69 -14.74 -6.14 -10.14
CA LEU A 69 -13.30 -5.95 -10.02
C LEU A 69 -12.62 -6.23 -11.36
N GLU A 70 -11.98 -5.20 -11.94
CA GLU A 70 -11.09 -5.34 -13.07
C GLU A 70 -9.65 -5.50 -12.57
N GLU A 71 -9.01 -6.64 -12.84
CA GLU A 71 -7.61 -6.84 -12.48
C GLU A 71 -6.71 -6.72 -13.70
N ILE A 72 -5.64 -5.96 -13.55
CA ILE A 72 -4.58 -5.81 -14.55
C ILE A 72 -3.34 -6.46 -13.97
N THR A 73 -2.90 -7.55 -14.59
CA THR A 73 -1.80 -8.38 -14.08
C THR A 73 -0.73 -8.56 -15.15
N PRO A 74 0.09 -7.53 -15.41
CA PRO A 74 1.05 -7.51 -16.50
C PRO A 74 2.00 -8.71 -16.39
N SER A 75 2.05 -9.53 -17.43
CA SER A 75 2.70 -10.85 -17.37
C SER A 75 4.18 -10.80 -16.98
N SER A 76 4.94 -9.84 -17.52
CA SER A 76 6.37 -9.68 -17.18
C SER A 76 6.56 -9.28 -15.72
N TYR A 77 5.67 -8.45 -15.20
CA TYR A 77 5.66 -8.01 -13.81
C TYR A 77 5.33 -9.15 -12.85
N VAL A 78 4.33 -9.99 -13.19
CA VAL A 78 3.99 -11.21 -12.44
C VAL A 78 5.20 -12.14 -12.33
N VAL A 79 5.91 -12.38 -13.44
CA VAL A 79 7.09 -13.26 -13.47
C VAL A 79 8.23 -12.70 -12.63
N TYR A 80 8.52 -11.40 -12.75
CA TYR A 80 9.58 -10.75 -11.99
C TYR A 80 9.33 -10.82 -10.48
N VAL A 81 8.12 -10.43 -10.03
CA VAL A 81 7.78 -10.42 -8.60
C VAL A 81 7.75 -11.83 -8.02
N ARG A 82 7.24 -12.82 -8.76
CA ARG A 82 7.23 -14.22 -8.31
C ARG A 82 8.64 -14.76 -8.09
N ASN A 83 9.57 -14.46 -9.00
CA ASN A 83 10.95 -14.91 -8.87
C ASN A 83 11.67 -14.20 -7.71
N PHE A 84 11.38 -12.91 -7.52
CA PHE A 84 12.00 -12.13 -6.45
C PHE A 84 11.47 -12.51 -5.07
N THR A 85 10.19 -12.83 -4.90
CA THR A 85 9.55 -12.89 -3.56
C THR A 85 9.56 -14.28 -2.90
N ASN A 86 10.42 -15.18 -3.37
CA ASN A 86 10.52 -16.56 -2.87
C ASN A 86 11.42 -16.71 -1.61
N TRP A 87 11.54 -15.66 -0.80
CA TRP A 87 12.40 -15.63 0.40
C TRP A 87 11.63 -16.01 1.67
N ASP A 88 12.31 -16.66 2.63
CA ASP A 88 11.78 -16.90 3.97
C ASP A 88 11.93 -15.66 4.87
N LEU A 89 11.03 -14.70 4.70
CA LEU A 89 11.06 -13.44 5.46
C LEU A 89 10.82 -13.64 6.97
N VAL A 90 9.94 -14.58 7.33
CA VAL A 90 9.52 -14.80 8.73
C VAL A 90 10.59 -15.58 9.49
N GLY A 91 11.09 -16.68 8.92
CA GLY A 91 12.13 -17.47 9.55
C GLY A 91 13.43 -16.69 9.72
N ALA A 92 13.84 -15.92 8.70
CA ALA A 92 15.02 -15.06 8.79
C ALA A 92 14.87 -14.02 9.92
N ARG A 93 13.72 -13.35 10.02
CA ARG A 93 13.46 -12.40 11.12
C ARG A 93 13.57 -13.07 12.48
N ILE A 94 12.95 -14.24 12.67
CA ILE A 94 12.97 -14.98 13.95
C ILE A 94 14.40 -15.34 14.35
N LYS A 95 15.24 -15.73 13.38
CA LYS A 95 16.65 -16.06 13.60
C LYS A 95 17.57 -14.84 13.74
N GLY A 96 17.08 -13.63 13.44
CA GLY A 96 17.91 -12.43 13.37
C GLY A 96 18.82 -12.36 12.14
N GLU A 97 18.50 -13.12 11.10
CA GLU A 97 19.20 -13.14 9.83
C GLU A 97 18.68 -12.03 8.91
N GLU A 98 19.47 -11.66 7.90
CA GLU A 98 19.01 -10.74 6.87
C GLU A 98 18.04 -11.47 5.91
N PRO A 99 16.76 -11.06 5.81
CA PRO A 99 15.76 -11.82 5.05
C PRO A 99 15.98 -11.73 3.54
N VAL A 100 16.54 -10.62 3.07
CA VAL A 100 16.80 -10.36 1.65
C VAL A 100 18.12 -9.58 1.57
N PRO A 101 19.06 -9.94 0.68
CA PRO A 101 20.28 -9.16 0.51
C PRO A 101 19.98 -7.69 0.18
N PHE A 102 20.72 -6.77 0.79
CA PHE A 102 20.46 -5.33 0.63
C PHE A 102 20.49 -4.85 -0.82
N VAL A 103 21.41 -5.37 -1.63
CA VAL A 103 21.52 -5.02 -3.05
C VAL A 103 20.26 -5.44 -3.81
N ASP A 104 19.70 -6.60 -3.46
CA ASP A 104 18.50 -7.13 -4.10
C ASP A 104 17.26 -6.32 -3.69
N MET A 105 17.16 -5.89 -2.42
CA MET A 105 16.09 -4.97 -1.99
C MET A 105 16.10 -3.64 -2.77
N ILE A 106 17.29 -3.07 -3.01
CA ILE A 106 17.42 -1.81 -3.76
C ILE A 106 17.07 -2.03 -5.23
N LYS A 107 17.58 -3.11 -5.83
CA LYS A 107 17.28 -3.49 -7.22
C LYS A 107 15.79 -3.66 -7.43
N PHE A 108 15.15 -4.43 -6.56
CA PHE A 108 13.71 -4.67 -6.63
C PHE A 108 12.91 -3.37 -6.66
N GLY A 109 13.26 -2.40 -5.81
CA GLY A 109 12.51 -1.16 -5.72
C GLY A 109 12.44 -0.35 -7.03
N TYR A 110 13.44 -0.46 -7.92
CA TYR A 110 13.41 0.23 -9.22
C TYR A 110 13.16 -0.70 -10.41
N GLU A 111 13.70 -1.92 -10.42
CA GLU A 111 13.49 -2.88 -11.51
C GLU A 111 12.04 -3.36 -11.59
N ALA A 112 11.38 -3.57 -10.45
CA ALA A 112 9.95 -3.92 -10.44
C ALA A 112 9.10 -2.83 -11.11
N CYS A 113 9.48 -1.55 -10.93
CA CYS A 113 8.82 -0.41 -11.56
C CYS A 113 9.06 -0.40 -13.07
N ASP A 114 10.29 -0.58 -13.51
CA ASP A 114 10.63 -0.60 -14.94
C ASP A 114 9.95 -1.78 -15.66
N VAL A 115 9.93 -2.96 -15.05
CA VAL A 115 9.20 -4.13 -15.58
C VAL A 115 7.70 -3.85 -15.66
N LEU A 116 7.09 -3.28 -14.61
CA LEU A 116 5.68 -2.92 -14.64
C LEU A 116 5.36 -1.95 -15.78
N LEU A 117 6.12 -0.86 -15.91
CA LEU A 117 5.83 0.22 -16.84
C LEU A 117 6.23 -0.10 -18.29
N SER A 118 7.17 -1.02 -18.49
CA SER A 118 7.57 -1.50 -19.82
C SER A 118 6.61 -2.53 -20.42
N ASP A 119 5.79 -3.21 -19.60
CA ASP A 119 4.82 -4.21 -20.04
C ASP A 119 3.75 -3.63 -20.97
N SER A 120 3.35 -4.39 -21.99
CA SER A 120 2.32 -3.98 -22.94
C SER A 120 0.95 -3.78 -22.29
N GLU A 121 0.56 -4.62 -21.33
CA GLU A 121 -0.73 -4.51 -20.66
C GLU A 121 -0.82 -3.20 -19.87
N THR A 122 0.26 -2.82 -19.18
CA THR A 122 0.32 -1.53 -18.48
C THR A 122 0.24 -0.35 -19.45
N LYS A 123 0.95 -0.42 -20.58
CA LYS A 123 0.93 0.63 -21.60
C LYS A 123 -0.45 0.78 -22.23
N ASP A 124 -1.13 -0.32 -22.52
CA ASP A 124 -2.47 -0.30 -23.09
C ASP A 124 -3.50 0.19 -22.07
N PHE A 125 -3.34 -0.19 -20.80
CA PHE A 125 -4.12 0.38 -19.71
C PHE A 125 -3.96 1.91 -19.60
N LEU A 126 -2.73 2.43 -19.65
CA LEU A 126 -2.50 3.88 -19.62
C LEU A 126 -3.10 4.60 -20.84
N ARG A 127 -3.23 3.92 -21.98
CA ARG A 127 -3.88 4.43 -23.20
C ARG A 127 -5.39 4.27 -23.25
N SER A 128 -5.99 3.53 -22.32
CA SER A 128 -7.43 3.23 -22.28
C SER A 128 -8.33 4.47 -22.18
N GLY A 129 -7.78 5.59 -21.71
CA GLY A 129 -8.54 6.82 -21.46
C GLY A 129 -9.35 6.78 -20.17
N LEU A 130 -9.23 5.72 -19.37
CA LEU A 130 -9.86 5.62 -18.05
C LEU A 130 -9.46 6.80 -17.15
N LYS A 131 -10.38 7.20 -16.27
CA LYS A 131 -10.20 8.26 -15.28
C LYS A 131 -10.55 7.70 -13.91
N PHE A 132 -9.83 8.17 -12.90
CA PHE A 132 -9.97 7.71 -11.53
C PHE A 132 -10.18 8.90 -10.60
N ASP A 133 -11.04 8.71 -9.61
CA ASP A 133 -11.38 9.71 -8.60
C ASP A 133 -10.49 9.55 -7.35
N LEU A 134 -9.95 8.34 -7.14
CA LEU A 134 -9.10 8.00 -6.01
C LEU A 134 -8.10 6.91 -6.40
N LEU A 135 -6.85 7.08 -5.97
CA LEU A 135 -5.85 6.01 -5.99
C LEU A 135 -5.65 5.44 -4.60
N VAL A 136 -5.62 4.10 -4.51
CA VAL A 136 -5.32 3.37 -3.28
C VAL A 136 -4.04 2.60 -3.53
N LEU A 137 -2.99 2.96 -2.81
CA LEU A 137 -1.65 2.47 -3.08
C LEU A 137 -1.16 1.61 -1.92
N ASP A 138 -0.41 0.56 -2.21
CA ASP A 138 0.29 -0.16 -1.15
C ASP A 138 1.38 0.74 -0.58
N GLY A 139 1.30 1.01 0.72
CA GLY A 139 2.28 1.86 1.37
C GLY A 139 3.64 1.18 1.62
N ALA A 140 3.80 -0.10 1.27
CA ALA A 140 5.11 -0.74 1.19
C ALA A 140 5.76 -0.46 -0.20
N TYR A 141 6.71 0.49 -0.24
CA TYR A 141 7.37 0.96 -1.47
C TYR A 141 6.42 1.57 -2.53
N PRO A 142 5.63 2.61 -2.18
CA PRO A 142 4.64 3.21 -3.06
C PRO A 142 5.21 4.07 -4.20
N GLU A 143 6.51 4.36 -4.23
CA GLU A 143 7.05 5.52 -4.96
C GLU A 143 6.94 5.39 -6.48
N CYS A 144 6.99 4.16 -7.02
CA CYS A 144 6.71 3.94 -8.45
C CYS A 144 5.27 4.35 -8.81
N ALA A 145 4.32 4.10 -7.90
CA ALA A 145 2.92 4.42 -8.12
C ALA A 145 2.64 5.93 -8.15
N MET A 146 3.60 6.77 -7.72
CA MET A 146 3.50 8.23 -7.86
C MET A 146 3.43 8.66 -9.32
N GLY A 147 4.00 7.89 -10.25
CA GLY A 147 3.81 8.13 -11.68
C GLY A 147 2.35 8.09 -12.11
N PHE A 148 1.59 7.09 -11.61
CA PHE A 148 0.15 6.99 -11.84
C PHE A 148 -0.62 8.12 -11.16
N VAL A 149 -0.23 8.51 -9.94
CA VAL A 149 -0.82 9.67 -9.24
C VAL A 149 -0.66 10.94 -10.07
N HIS A 150 0.53 11.18 -10.61
CA HIS A 150 0.78 12.33 -11.50
C HIS A 150 -0.06 12.24 -12.77
N PHE A 151 -0.07 11.08 -13.43
CA PHE A 151 -0.76 10.86 -14.70
C PHE A 151 -2.28 11.08 -14.61
N TYR A 152 -2.91 10.57 -13.54
CA TYR A 152 -4.35 10.71 -13.34
C TYR A 152 -4.75 12.01 -12.63
N GLY A 153 -3.82 12.66 -11.92
CA GLY A 153 -4.09 13.92 -11.20
C GLY A 153 -5.09 13.78 -10.06
N ALA A 154 -5.28 12.57 -9.53
CA ALA A 154 -6.26 12.25 -8.50
C ALA A 154 -5.60 12.13 -7.10
N PRO A 155 -6.34 12.41 -6.02
CA PRO A 155 -5.86 12.19 -4.66
C PRO A 155 -5.56 10.70 -4.42
N PHE A 156 -4.70 10.42 -3.45
CA PHE A 156 -4.35 9.05 -3.10
C PHE A 156 -4.32 8.81 -1.59
N ILE A 157 -4.55 7.55 -1.23
CA ILE A 157 -4.43 7.02 0.13
C ILE A 157 -3.52 5.79 0.14
N TYR A 158 -2.97 5.44 1.29
CA TYR A 158 -2.21 4.20 1.47
C TYR A 158 -3.04 3.12 2.17
N ILE A 159 -2.85 1.87 1.77
CA ILE A 159 -3.03 0.72 2.65
C ILE A 159 -1.65 0.21 3.02
N ASN A 160 -1.30 0.32 4.31
CA ASN A 160 -0.12 -0.34 4.84
C ASN A 160 -0.48 -1.77 5.19
N THR A 161 -0.15 -2.69 4.29
CA THR A 161 -0.40 -4.14 4.44
C THR A 161 0.49 -4.78 5.51
N VAL A 162 1.64 -4.17 5.80
CA VAL A 162 2.60 -4.61 6.82
C VAL A 162 2.45 -3.79 8.10
N GLY A 163 1.99 -4.44 9.17
CA GLY A 163 1.64 -3.75 10.42
C GLY A 163 2.78 -3.04 11.15
N MET A 164 4.02 -3.44 10.92
CA MET A 164 5.22 -2.89 11.59
C MET A 164 6.06 -1.99 10.66
N TYR A 165 5.66 -1.83 9.40
CA TYR A 165 6.38 -0.98 8.46
C TYR A 165 6.09 0.50 8.75
N MET A 166 7.16 1.28 8.96
CA MET A 166 7.07 2.70 9.36
C MET A 166 7.36 3.68 8.22
N GLY A 167 7.80 3.22 7.04
CA GLY A 167 8.30 4.10 5.98
C GLY A 167 7.26 5.11 5.52
N SER A 168 6.12 4.63 5.00
CA SER A 168 5.03 5.49 4.52
C SER A 168 4.43 6.37 5.61
N LEU A 169 4.33 5.86 6.86
CA LEU A 169 3.88 6.63 8.01
C LEU A 169 4.83 7.81 8.29
N SER A 170 6.13 7.55 8.33
CA SER A 170 7.16 8.57 8.57
C SER A 170 7.17 9.62 7.46
N THR A 171 7.07 9.17 6.20
CA THR A 171 7.00 10.05 5.02
C THR A 171 5.76 10.95 5.07
N ALA A 172 4.64 10.44 5.57
CA ALA A 172 3.41 11.20 5.82
C ALA A 172 3.46 12.10 7.08
N GLY A 173 4.61 12.19 7.76
CA GLY A 173 4.82 13.05 8.92
C GLY A 173 4.43 12.46 10.27
N ASN A 174 4.07 11.17 10.34
CA ASN A 174 3.80 10.53 11.63
C ASN A 174 5.10 10.37 12.45
N PRO A 175 5.06 10.55 13.78
CA PRO A 175 6.24 10.35 14.62
C PRO A 175 6.69 8.89 14.62
N THR A 176 7.96 8.64 14.27
CA THR A 176 8.57 7.31 14.26
C THR A 176 9.69 7.22 15.29
N LEU A 177 9.36 6.79 16.51
CA LEU A 177 10.32 6.73 17.62
C LEU A 177 11.14 5.43 17.55
N TYR A 178 12.36 5.51 16.99
CA TYR A 178 13.25 4.34 16.83
C TYR A 178 13.72 3.73 18.17
N SER A 179 13.56 4.43 19.30
CA SER A 179 13.91 3.89 20.62
C SER A 179 12.88 2.90 21.17
N VAL A 180 11.67 2.86 20.61
CA VAL A 180 10.56 2.00 21.07
C VAL A 180 9.85 1.26 19.92
N THR A 181 10.14 1.63 18.68
CA THR A 181 9.59 0.96 17.49
C THR A 181 10.66 0.06 16.89
N PRO A 182 10.53 -1.27 16.98
CA PRO A 182 11.54 -2.18 16.44
C PRO A 182 11.51 -2.19 14.92
N PHE A 183 12.70 -2.20 14.31
CA PHE A 183 12.89 -2.32 12.87
C PHE A 183 12.32 -3.66 12.38
N LEU A 184 11.50 -3.63 11.33
CA LEU A 184 10.62 -4.75 10.96
C LEU A 184 11.39 -6.05 10.68
N ALA A 185 12.61 -5.95 10.16
CA ALA A 185 13.44 -7.09 9.76
C ALA A 185 14.31 -7.64 10.89
N ARG A 186 14.15 -7.15 12.12
CA ARG A 186 14.91 -7.62 13.30
C ARG A 186 14.00 -8.31 14.32
N PRO A 187 14.56 -9.22 15.15
CA PRO A 187 13.84 -9.90 16.22
C PRO A 187 13.71 -9.02 17.47
N PHE A 188 13.58 -7.71 17.30
CA PHE A 188 13.38 -6.78 18.41
C PHE A 188 11.90 -6.62 18.73
N SER A 189 11.61 -6.26 19.99
CA SER A 189 10.30 -5.86 20.48
C SER A 189 10.31 -4.38 20.90
N ASP A 190 9.22 -3.89 21.47
CA ASP A 190 9.16 -2.59 22.16
C ASP A 190 10.02 -2.54 23.43
N THR A 191 10.40 -3.71 23.96
CA THR A 191 11.32 -3.86 25.09
C THR A 191 12.77 -4.04 24.60
N MET A 192 13.44 -2.93 24.24
CA MET A 192 14.86 -2.91 23.88
C MET A 192 15.74 -2.30 24.97
N ASN A 193 16.89 -2.92 25.24
CA ASN A 193 17.96 -2.31 26.05
C ASN A 193 18.69 -1.19 25.27
N PHE A 194 19.59 -0.46 25.93
CA PHE A 194 20.29 0.67 25.32
C PHE A 194 21.03 0.29 24.03
N ILE A 195 21.78 -0.82 24.03
CA ILE A 195 22.55 -1.26 22.87
C ILE A 195 21.62 -1.66 21.71
N GLN A 196 20.54 -2.38 21.99
CA GLN A 196 19.52 -2.73 21.00
C GLN A 196 18.87 -1.49 20.39
N ARG A 197 18.60 -0.44 21.19
CA ARG A 197 18.07 0.84 20.69
C ARG A 197 19.05 1.52 19.74
N VAL A 198 20.35 1.51 20.05
CA VAL A 198 21.39 2.07 19.17
C VAL A 198 21.49 1.27 17.86
N GLN A 199 21.46 -0.06 17.92
CA GLN A 199 21.43 -0.91 16.73
C GLN A 199 20.18 -0.66 15.89
N ASN A 200 19.02 -0.57 16.53
CA ASN A 200 17.73 -0.31 15.91
C ASN A 200 17.73 1.04 15.18
N PHE A 201 18.23 2.09 15.83
CA PHE A 201 18.46 3.39 15.22
C PHE A 201 19.35 3.27 13.96
N GLY A 202 20.47 2.54 14.06
CA GLY A 202 21.34 2.27 12.93
C GLY A 202 20.62 1.62 11.75
N PHE A 203 19.79 0.59 11.99
CA PHE A 203 19.02 -0.06 10.92
C PHE A 203 18.04 0.90 10.24
N TYR A 204 17.31 1.72 11.01
CA TYR A 204 16.43 2.74 10.42
C TYR A 204 17.21 3.76 9.59
N MET A 205 18.35 4.25 10.08
CA MET A 205 19.16 5.23 9.36
C MET A 205 19.68 4.68 8.03
N VAL A 206 20.23 3.46 8.03
CA VAL A 206 20.67 2.79 6.80
C VAL A 206 19.49 2.63 5.85
N ALA A 207 18.37 2.08 6.32
CA ALA A 207 17.18 1.86 5.48
C ALA A 207 16.67 3.17 4.85
N ASN A 208 16.57 4.25 5.64
CA ASN A 208 16.11 5.55 5.16
C ASN A 208 17.07 6.18 4.13
N ILE A 209 18.38 6.11 4.37
CA ILE A 209 19.38 6.61 3.42
C ILE A 209 19.28 5.84 2.10
N MET A 210 19.26 4.51 2.17
CA MET A 210 19.21 3.66 0.98
C MET A 210 17.91 3.87 0.19
N HIS A 211 16.78 3.91 0.89
CA HIS A 211 15.49 4.23 0.28
C HIS A 211 15.54 5.60 -0.40
N SER A 212 16.01 6.65 0.28
CA SER A 212 16.11 7.99 -0.30
C SER A 212 17.03 8.05 -1.52
N VAL A 213 18.18 7.36 -1.51
CA VAL A 213 19.10 7.32 -2.65
C VAL A 213 18.47 6.61 -3.84
N MET A 214 17.82 5.48 -3.60
CA MET A 214 17.12 4.70 -4.62
C MET A 214 15.96 5.49 -5.24
N THR A 215 15.09 6.10 -4.41
CA THR A 215 13.90 6.82 -4.88
C THR A 215 14.25 8.09 -5.65
N ARG A 216 15.22 8.86 -5.15
CA ARG A 216 15.63 10.15 -5.77
C ARG A 216 16.57 9.96 -6.97
N GLY A 217 17.16 8.78 -7.12
CA GLY A 217 18.00 8.41 -8.26
C GLY A 217 17.22 7.59 -9.29
N LYS A 218 17.58 6.31 -9.41
CA LYS A 218 17.11 5.41 -10.47
C LYS A 218 15.58 5.35 -10.62
N LEU A 219 14.85 5.30 -9.51
CA LEU A 219 13.39 5.19 -9.58
C LEU A 219 12.75 6.48 -10.12
N GLN A 220 13.24 7.65 -9.73
CA GLN A 220 12.80 8.93 -10.29
C GLN A 220 13.01 8.98 -11.82
N ASP A 221 14.19 8.53 -12.28
CA ASP A 221 14.53 8.51 -13.71
C ASP A 221 13.59 7.58 -14.49
N ILE A 222 13.32 6.38 -13.96
CA ILE A 222 12.37 5.42 -14.54
C ILE A 222 10.97 6.03 -14.62
N VAL A 223 10.46 6.60 -13.52
CA VAL A 223 9.12 7.21 -13.53
C VAL A 223 9.02 8.32 -14.57
N ARG A 224 10.04 9.19 -14.68
CA ARG A 224 10.08 10.25 -15.70
C ARG A 224 10.19 9.73 -17.13
N GLN A 225 10.89 8.62 -17.34
CA GLN A 225 10.98 7.98 -18.65
C GLN A 225 9.61 7.57 -19.19
N TYR A 226 8.71 7.07 -18.32
CA TYR A 226 7.40 6.57 -18.74
C TYR A 226 6.27 7.59 -18.63
N PHE A 227 6.31 8.49 -17.64
CA PHE A 227 5.23 9.45 -17.38
C PHE A 227 5.53 10.88 -17.83
N GLY A 228 6.78 11.19 -18.18
CA GLY A 228 7.20 12.51 -18.65
C GLY A 228 8.24 13.18 -17.75
N PRO A 229 9.09 14.06 -18.30
CA PRO A 229 10.16 14.72 -17.54
C PRO A 229 9.64 15.72 -16.49
N ASP A 230 8.38 16.14 -16.61
CA ASP A 230 7.67 17.06 -15.74
C ASP A 230 7.15 16.42 -14.44
N VAL A 231 7.23 15.08 -14.31
CA VAL A 231 6.90 14.42 -13.04
C VAL A 231 7.77 15.00 -11.92
N PRO A 232 7.14 15.54 -10.84
CA PRO A 232 7.85 16.06 -9.69
C PRO A 232 8.69 14.99 -8.97
N GLY A 233 9.42 15.40 -7.92
CA GLY A 233 10.13 14.46 -7.06
C GLY A 233 9.17 13.45 -6.43
N ILE A 234 9.25 12.16 -6.80
CA ILE A 234 8.33 11.11 -6.34
C ILE A 234 8.38 10.94 -4.81
N TYR A 235 9.54 11.17 -4.20
CA TYR A 235 9.70 11.19 -2.75
C TYR A 235 8.89 12.32 -2.09
N ASP A 236 8.79 13.49 -2.73
CA ASP A 236 8.02 14.61 -2.18
C ASP A 236 6.53 14.43 -2.45
N MET A 237 6.17 13.84 -3.58
CA MET A 237 4.79 13.48 -3.90
C MET A 237 4.22 12.47 -2.91
N SER A 238 4.99 11.45 -2.52
CA SER A 238 4.53 10.40 -1.58
C SER A 238 4.20 10.93 -0.18
N ARG A 239 4.73 12.11 0.18
CA ARG A 239 4.41 12.81 1.43
C ARG A 239 3.01 13.42 1.42
N ASN A 240 2.45 13.71 0.25
CA ASN A 240 1.15 14.34 0.08
C ASN A 240 -0.03 13.34 0.10
N VAL A 241 0.08 12.31 0.95
CA VAL A 241 -0.96 11.30 1.13
C VAL A 241 -2.14 11.88 1.91
N SER A 242 -3.37 11.61 1.45
CA SER A 242 -4.57 12.12 2.12
C SER A 242 -4.97 11.31 3.35
N PHE A 243 -4.75 9.99 3.33
CA PHE A 243 -5.12 9.09 4.41
C PHE A 243 -4.32 7.78 4.36
N ILE A 244 -4.16 7.12 5.52
CA ILE A 244 -3.46 5.84 5.64
C ILE A 244 -4.33 4.85 6.39
N LEU A 245 -4.59 3.71 5.78
CA LEU A 245 -5.18 2.53 6.39
C LEU A 245 -4.06 1.60 6.86
N GLN A 246 -3.80 1.60 8.16
CA GLN A 246 -2.73 0.81 8.78
C GLN A 246 -3.23 -0.58 9.18
N ASN A 247 -2.65 -1.65 8.64
CA ASN A 247 -2.95 -3.00 9.08
C ASN A 247 -2.37 -3.26 10.49
N GLY A 248 -3.08 -2.83 11.53
CA GLY A 248 -2.68 -2.90 12.92
C GLY A 248 -3.89 -2.78 13.85
N HIS A 249 -3.71 -3.20 15.09
CA HIS A 249 -4.70 -2.99 16.14
C HIS A 249 -3.97 -2.61 17.43
N PRO A 250 -4.48 -1.65 18.23
CA PRO A 250 -3.84 -1.23 19.48
C PRO A 250 -3.63 -2.38 20.49
N VAL A 251 -4.51 -3.39 20.47
CA VAL A 251 -4.44 -4.54 21.37
C VAL A 251 -3.36 -5.56 20.96
N LEU A 252 -3.01 -5.62 19.67
CA LEU A 252 -2.11 -6.65 19.12
C LEU A 252 -0.72 -6.11 18.78
N THR A 253 -0.56 -4.79 18.74
CA THR A 253 0.66 -4.15 18.26
C THR A 253 1.22 -3.17 19.29
N TYR A 254 2.50 -2.79 19.11
CA TYR A 254 3.14 -1.87 20.03
C TYR A 254 2.49 -0.48 19.99
N PRO A 255 2.37 0.21 21.15
CA PRO A 255 1.82 1.55 21.22
C PRO A 255 2.59 2.53 20.33
N ARG A 256 1.88 3.24 19.45
CA ARG A 256 2.45 4.19 18.50
C ARG A 256 1.59 5.45 18.40
N PRO A 257 2.20 6.65 18.33
CA PRO A 257 1.46 7.87 18.10
C PRO A 257 1.11 7.99 16.61
N PHE A 258 -0.18 7.89 16.28
CA PHE A 258 -0.68 8.17 14.94
C PHE A 258 -1.30 9.57 14.86
N LEU A 259 -1.06 10.26 13.75
CA LEU A 259 -1.73 11.48 13.39
C LEU A 259 -3.17 11.19 12.91
N PRO A 260 -4.08 12.18 12.89
CA PRO A 260 -5.48 11.97 12.52
C PRO A 260 -5.73 11.43 11.11
N ASN A 261 -4.73 11.47 10.23
CA ASN A 261 -4.81 10.92 8.87
C ASN A 261 -4.54 9.40 8.81
N VAL A 262 -4.47 8.71 9.94
CA VAL A 262 -4.23 7.27 10.01
C VAL A 262 -5.40 6.58 10.72
N ALA A 263 -5.93 5.52 10.11
CA ALA A 263 -6.87 4.61 10.75
C ALA A 263 -6.29 3.19 10.79
N GLU A 264 -6.40 2.54 11.94
CA GLU A 264 -6.04 1.14 12.11
C GLU A 264 -7.18 0.22 11.64
N ILE A 265 -6.85 -0.69 10.72
CA ILE A 265 -7.79 -1.61 10.05
C ILE A 265 -7.31 -3.07 10.11
N ALA A 266 -6.82 -3.51 11.28
CA ALA A 266 -6.39 -4.88 11.46
C ALA A 266 -7.38 -5.89 10.90
N CYS A 267 -6.85 -6.97 10.34
CA CYS A 267 -7.65 -8.13 9.96
C CYS A 267 -8.72 -7.81 8.89
N LEU A 268 -8.52 -6.81 8.02
CA LEU A 268 -9.46 -6.51 6.91
C LEU A 268 -9.84 -7.76 6.10
N HIS A 269 -8.91 -8.72 6.02
CA HIS A 269 -9.08 -9.98 5.31
C HIS A 269 -9.55 -11.17 6.15
N CYS A 270 -9.74 -10.97 7.46
CA CYS A 270 -10.15 -12.04 8.35
C CYS A 270 -11.60 -12.42 8.12
N LYS A 271 -11.86 -13.73 8.13
CA LYS A 271 -13.19 -14.31 7.97
C LYS A 271 -13.62 -14.97 9.27
N PRO A 272 -14.93 -15.15 9.50
CA PRO A 272 -15.41 -15.97 10.61
C PRO A 272 -14.71 -17.33 10.63
N ALA A 273 -14.36 -17.82 11.83
CA ALA A 273 -13.71 -19.10 11.99
C ALA A 273 -14.57 -20.23 11.41
N LYS A 274 -13.95 -21.15 10.66
CA LYS A 274 -14.61 -22.37 10.19
C LYS A 274 -14.79 -23.34 11.36
N LYS A 275 -15.82 -24.21 11.29
CA LYS A 275 -15.96 -25.32 12.24
C LYS A 275 -14.69 -26.19 12.22
N LEU A 276 -14.22 -26.59 13.38
CA LEU A 276 -13.09 -27.51 13.49
C LEU A 276 -13.45 -28.85 12.82
N PRO A 277 -12.50 -29.53 12.14
CA PRO A 277 -12.73 -30.88 11.65
C PRO A 277 -13.15 -31.78 12.81
N GLU A 278 -14.13 -32.65 12.58
CA GLU A 278 -14.48 -33.68 13.55
C GLU A 278 -13.28 -34.63 13.68
N VAL A 279 -12.66 -34.65 14.86
CA VAL A 279 -11.66 -35.66 15.19
C VAL A 279 -12.40 -36.97 15.28
N LYS A 280 -12.23 -37.85 14.28
CA LYS A 280 -12.68 -39.23 14.42
C LYS A 280 -11.88 -39.85 15.57
N PRO A 281 -12.52 -40.32 16.65
CA PRO A 281 -11.79 -41.08 17.66
C PRO A 281 -11.18 -42.32 17.00
N ALA A 282 -9.94 -42.62 17.39
CA ALA A 282 -9.19 -43.78 16.93
C ALA A 282 -9.85 -45.10 17.39
#